data_AF-A0A7V6E774-F1
#
_entry.id   AF-A0A7V6E774-F1
#
_cell.length_a   1.000
_cell.length_b   1.000
_cell.length_c   1.000
_cell.angle_alpha   90.00
_cell.angle_beta   90.00
_cell.angle_gamma   90.00
#
_symmetry.space_group_name_H-M   'P 1'
#
loop_
_entity.id
_entity.type
_entity.pdbx_description
1 polymer ?
#
loop_
_entity_poly.entity_id
_entity_poly.type
_entity_poly.pdbx_seq_one_letter_code
_entity_poly.pdbx_strand_id
1 'polypeptide(L)'
;ERDDTVVVERVYGLLGTRGGGTGRLRFKGTRVPVENVVLGVGRGAEVFNVMMVPERLTPAAGAIAMGRAAIALAGRYSTRRKAFGKPIRSFQAVSFKIAEAVSALDAASSLVFAAAKACDLYGSVGAGRQDGTPVRRLVSEAKKVATESAWFAINQAMQVMGGIGYTDIYPIERYLRDARLSMIWTGTNEIMNLLIQHEYYAELERHYGKQREIEHDATTTDAEDDKVFE
;
A
#
# COMPACT_ATOMS: atom_id res chain seq x y z
N GLU A 1 25.37 -12.22 19.88
CA GLU A 1 25.10 -13.59 19.40
C GLU A 1 23.77 -14.06 19.91
N ARG A 2 23.13 -14.99 19.21
CA ARG A 2 21.86 -15.58 19.63
C ARG A 2 22.17 -16.69 20.63
N ASP A 3 21.49 -16.72 21.77
CA ASP A 3 21.63 -17.83 22.71
C ASP A 3 20.94 -19.11 22.16
N ASP A 4 21.30 -20.29 22.69
CA ASP A 4 20.76 -21.58 22.25
C ASP A 4 19.26 -21.77 22.55
N THR A 5 18.66 -20.88 23.35
CA THR A 5 17.25 -20.91 23.73
C THR A 5 16.34 -20.27 22.70
N VAL A 6 16.90 -19.48 21.77
CA VAL A 6 16.20 -18.97 20.61
C VAL A 6 16.50 -19.92 19.44
N VAL A 7 15.48 -20.53 18.82
CA VAL A 7 15.67 -21.49 17.70
C VAL A 7 14.89 -21.09 16.45
N VAL A 8 15.52 -21.16 15.26
CA VAL A 8 14.78 -21.06 13.97
C VAL A 8 14.18 -22.43 13.72
N GLU A 9 12.89 -22.60 13.98
CA GLU A 9 12.26 -23.92 13.82
C GLU A 9 12.04 -24.28 12.36
N ARG A 10 11.77 -23.28 11.53
CA ARG A 10 11.44 -23.47 10.12
C ARG A 10 11.75 -22.21 9.34
N VAL A 11 12.29 -22.39 8.14
CA VAL A 11 12.35 -21.37 7.09
C VAL A 11 11.29 -21.72 6.04
N TYR A 12 10.46 -20.75 5.67
CA TYR A 12 9.34 -20.95 4.74
C TYR A 12 9.75 -20.66 3.30
N GLY A 13 9.25 -21.47 2.37
CA GLY A 13 9.25 -21.14 0.95
C GLY A 13 8.13 -20.14 0.64
N LEU A 14 8.46 -19.06 -0.06
CA LEU A 14 7.51 -18.01 -0.42
C LEU A 14 7.15 -18.04 -1.91
N LEU A 15 5.92 -17.63 -2.23
CA LEU A 15 5.46 -17.43 -3.60
C LEU A 15 6.38 -16.45 -4.35
N GLY A 16 6.51 -15.24 -3.80
CA GLY A 16 7.42 -14.18 -4.24
C GLY A 16 8.32 -13.71 -3.10
N THR A 17 9.04 -12.61 -3.30
CA THR A 17 9.93 -11.99 -2.31
C THR A 17 10.95 -12.98 -1.73
N ARG A 18 11.38 -13.96 -2.55
CA ARG A 18 12.17 -15.12 -2.09
C ARG A 18 13.52 -14.75 -1.47
N GLY A 19 14.06 -13.58 -1.82
CA GLY A 19 15.30 -13.06 -1.24
C GLY A 19 15.15 -12.47 0.17
N GLY A 20 13.94 -12.21 0.65
CA GLY A 20 13.70 -11.61 1.97
C GLY A 20 13.85 -12.60 3.13
N GLY A 21 13.61 -13.89 2.86
CA GLY A 21 13.55 -14.92 3.90
C GLY A 21 12.35 -14.76 4.82
N THR A 22 11.82 -15.86 5.33
CA THR A 22 10.79 -15.85 6.37
C THR A 22 10.95 -17.10 7.21
N GLY A 23 10.90 -16.98 8.53
CA GLY A 23 11.08 -18.10 9.41
C GLY A 23 10.25 -18.01 10.69
N ARG A 24 9.97 -19.17 11.26
CA ARG A 24 9.35 -19.30 12.57
C ARG A 24 10.44 -19.31 13.64
N LEU A 25 10.40 -18.32 14.53
CA LEU A 25 11.27 -18.25 15.70
C LEU A 25 10.55 -18.83 16.91
N ARG A 26 11.24 -19.68 17.68
CA ARG A 26 10.81 -20.17 18.98
C ARG A 26 11.74 -19.66 20.06
N PHE A 27 11.17 -19.14 21.13
CA PHE A 27 11.86 -18.68 22.33
C PHE A 27 11.50 -19.64 23.47
N LYS A 28 12.48 -20.33 24.08
CA LYS A 28 12.22 -21.33 25.14
C LYS A 28 13.08 -21.06 26.37
N GLY A 29 12.52 -20.37 27.36
CA GLY A 29 13.30 -19.99 28.55
C GLY A 29 14.35 -18.92 28.25
N THR A 30 14.16 -18.17 27.16
CA THR A 30 15.05 -17.09 26.72
C THR A 30 15.06 -15.97 27.75
N ARG A 31 16.24 -15.69 28.31
CA ARG A 31 16.43 -14.58 29.25
C ARG A 31 16.77 -13.32 28.47
N VAL A 32 15.99 -12.27 28.68
CA VAL A 32 16.21 -10.96 28.07
C VAL A 32 16.59 -9.98 29.19
N PRO A 33 17.75 -9.30 29.11
CA PRO A 33 18.13 -8.29 30.10
C PRO A 33 17.12 -7.14 30.19
N VAL A 34 16.97 -6.55 31.38
CA VAL A 34 15.96 -5.49 31.63
C VAL A 34 16.27 -4.22 30.83
N GLU A 35 17.55 -3.94 30.59
CA GLU A 35 18.05 -2.85 29.76
C GLU A 35 17.66 -2.96 28.28
N ASN A 36 17.27 -4.16 27.82
CA ASN A 36 16.79 -4.38 26.45
C ASN A 36 15.27 -4.14 26.30
N VAL A 37 14.57 -3.75 27.38
CA VAL A 37 13.13 -3.42 27.32
C VAL A 37 12.95 -2.07 26.63
N VAL A 38 12.37 -2.09 25.43
CA VAL A 38 12.08 -0.90 24.64
C VAL A 38 10.87 -0.14 25.21
N LEU A 39 11.05 1.15 25.53
CA LEU A 39 10.04 2.07 26.09
C LEU A 39 9.39 1.67 27.44
N GLY A 40 9.77 0.53 28.02
CA GLY A 40 9.22 0.02 29.28
C GLY A 40 8.11 -1.02 29.12
N VAL A 41 7.83 -1.74 30.20
CA VAL A 41 6.82 -2.82 30.21
C VAL A 41 5.42 -2.26 29.93
N GLY A 42 4.67 -2.91 29.04
CA GLY A 42 3.30 -2.52 28.68
C GLY A 42 3.20 -1.48 27.55
N ARG A 43 4.33 -0.96 27.04
CA ARG A 43 4.36 0.09 26.00
C ARG A 43 4.46 -0.41 24.56
N GLY A 44 4.27 -1.70 24.32
CA GLY A 44 4.44 -2.31 22.99
C GLY A 44 3.50 -1.74 21.92
N ALA A 45 2.27 -1.36 22.29
CA ALA A 45 1.31 -0.77 21.36
C ALA A 45 1.81 0.57 20.78
N GLU A 46 2.55 1.35 21.58
CA GLU A 46 3.10 2.62 21.12
C GLU A 46 4.25 2.42 20.15
N VAL A 47 5.17 1.51 20.48
CA VAL A 47 6.24 1.09 19.54
C VAL A 47 5.62 0.66 18.22
N PHE A 48 4.58 -0.18 18.28
CA PHE A 48 3.88 -0.67 17.10
C PHE A 48 3.26 0.48 16.30
N ASN A 49 2.48 1.35 16.94
CA ASN A 49 1.76 2.42 16.26
C ASN A 49 2.68 3.45 15.59
N VAL A 50 3.80 3.80 16.23
CA VAL A 50 4.82 4.70 15.67
C VAL A 50 5.46 4.06 14.44
N MET A 51 5.86 2.79 14.55
CA MET A 51 6.53 2.09 13.46
C MET A 51 5.62 1.81 12.25
N MET A 52 4.30 1.74 12.44
CA MET A 52 3.36 1.49 11.34
C MET A 52 3.33 2.58 10.27
N VAL A 53 3.77 3.82 10.56
CA VAL A 53 3.82 4.88 9.54
C VAL A 53 4.90 4.59 8.49
N PRO A 54 6.21 4.51 8.84
CA PRO A 54 7.25 4.18 7.86
C PRO A 54 7.04 2.79 7.26
N GLU A 55 6.59 1.82 8.06
CA GLU A 55 6.35 0.43 7.62
C GLU A 55 5.21 0.31 6.60
N ARG A 56 4.36 1.33 6.44
CA ARG A 56 3.34 1.39 5.36
C ARG A 56 3.76 2.23 4.18
N LEU A 57 4.41 3.38 4.42
CA LEU A 57 4.86 4.27 3.34
C LEU A 57 6.01 3.67 2.52
N THR A 58 6.98 3.00 3.17
CA THR A 58 8.12 2.43 2.46
C THR A 58 7.69 1.32 1.51
N PRO A 59 6.85 0.34 1.90
CA PRO A 59 6.27 -0.63 0.96
C PRO A 59 5.40 0.00 -0.12
N ALA A 60 4.64 1.06 0.18
CA ALA A 60 3.81 1.75 -0.81
C ALA A 60 4.67 2.33 -1.95
N ALA A 61 5.74 3.07 -1.61
CA ALA A 61 6.68 3.60 -2.58
C ALA A 61 7.39 2.49 -3.36
N GLY A 62 7.83 1.42 -2.68
CA GLY A 62 8.46 0.26 -3.32
C GLY A 62 7.55 -0.46 -4.31
N ALA A 63 6.27 -0.62 -3.99
CA ALA A 63 5.28 -1.24 -4.88
C ALA A 63 5.08 -0.41 -6.15
N ILE A 64 4.96 0.92 -6.03
CA ILE A 64 4.86 1.83 -7.19
C ILE A 64 6.09 1.68 -8.10
N ALA A 65 7.29 1.66 -7.53
CA ALA A 65 8.52 1.50 -8.30
C ALA A 65 8.53 0.16 -9.08
N MET A 66 8.07 -0.93 -8.46
CA MET A 66 7.93 -2.23 -9.11
C MET A 66 6.94 -2.17 -10.28
N GLY A 67 5.77 -1.55 -10.08
CA GLY A 67 4.77 -1.34 -11.13
C GLY A 67 5.29 -0.51 -12.29
N ARG A 68 5.99 0.59 -12.01
CA ARG A 68 6.63 1.45 -13.04
C ARG A 68 7.67 0.68 -13.84
N ALA A 69 8.52 -0.12 -13.18
CA ALA A 69 9.51 -0.94 -13.86
C ALA A 69 8.87 -1.98 -14.79
N ALA A 70 7.79 -2.63 -14.34
CA ALA A 70 7.04 -3.60 -15.13
C ALA A 70 6.42 -2.97 -16.38
N ILE A 71 5.72 -1.85 -16.22
CA ILE A 71 5.07 -1.14 -17.33
C ILE A 71 6.09 -0.56 -18.31
N ALA A 72 7.20 -0.01 -17.82
CA ALA A 72 8.27 0.49 -18.69
C ALA A 72 8.88 -0.64 -19.54
N LEU A 73 9.08 -1.83 -18.96
CA LEU A 73 9.54 -3.00 -19.70
C LEU A 73 8.51 -3.44 -20.75
N ALA A 74 7.25 -3.56 -20.37
CA ALA A 74 6.17 -3.94 -21.29
C ALA A 74 5.98 -2.95 -22.44
N GLY A 75 6.07 -1.65 -22.17
CA GLY A 75 6.04 -0.59 -23.19
C GLY A 75 7.21 -0.68 -24.18
N ARG A 76 8.44 -0.92 -23.68
CA ARG A 76 9.59 -1.17 -24.58
C ARG A 76 9.47 -2.47 -25.35
N TYR A 77 8.84 -3.49 -24.79
CA TYR A 77 8.57 -4.74 -25.50
C TYR A 77 7.54 -4.52 -26.62
N SER A 78 6.47 -3.78 -26.35
CA SER A 78 5.37 -3.55 -27.30
C SER A 78 5.77 -2.75 -28.54
N THR A 79 6.84 -1.93 -28.44
CA THR A 79 7.39 -1.20 -29.60
C THR A 79 8.22 -2.08 -30.54
N ARG A 80 8.73 -3.23 -30.04
CA ARG A 80 9.61 -4.15 -30.78
C ARG A 80 8.90 -5.40 -31.25
N ARG A 81 8.02 -5.96 -30.41
CA ARG A 81 7.25 -7.17 -30.74
C ARG A 81 6.28 -6.86 -31.87
N LYS A 82 6.32 -7.65 -32.95
CA LYS A 82 5.38 -7.57 -34.08
C LYS A 82 4.35 -8.69 -34.02
N ALA A 83 3.11 -8.37 -34.37
CA ALA A 83 2.05 -9.33 -34.66
C ALA A 83 1.17 -8.73 -35.77
N PHE A 84 0.63 -9.57 -36.65
CA PHE A 84 -0.17 -9.14 -37.79
C PHE A 84 0.52 -8.02 -38.60
N GLY A 85 1.81 -8.20 -38.89
CA GLY A 85 2.60 -7.30 -39.74
C GLY A 85 3.08 -5.98 -39.12
N LYS A 86 2.68 -5.63 -37.88
CA LYS A 86 3.07 -4.36 -37.24
C LYS A 86 3.44 -4.51 -35.76
N PRO A 87 4.16 -3.54 -35.16
CA PRO A 87 4.43 -3.54 -33.73
C PRO A 87 3.14 -3.59 -32.91
N ILE A 88 3.13 -4.36 -31.81
CA ILE A 88 1.90 -4.56 -31.03
C ILE A 88 1.41 -3.29 -30.34
N ARG A 89 2.28 -2.29 -30.11
CA ARG A 89 1.87 -0.94 -29.66
C ARG A 89 0.85 -0.26 -30.57
N SER A 90 0.76 -0.68 -31.84
CA SER A 90 -0.19 -0.13 -32.81
C SER A 90 -1.61 -0.70 -32.65
N PHE A 91 -1.83 -1.65 -31.73
CA PHE A 91 -3.17 -2.10 -31.36
C PHE A 91 -3.65 -1.34 -30.13
N GLN A 92 -4.81 -0.69 -30.23
CA GLN A 92 -5.36 0.16 -29.18
C GLN A 92 -5.48 -0.55 -27.84
N ALA A 93 -5.98 -1.79 -27.83
CA ALA A 93 -6.12 -2.60 -26.62
C ALA A 93 -4.79 -2.85 -25.87
N VAL A 94 -3.65 -2.84 -26.57
CA VAL A 94 -2.32 -2.93 -25.93
C VAL A 94 -1.94 -1.58 -25.30
N SER A 95 -2.18 -0.49 -26.03
CA SER A 95 -1.82 0.86 -25.58
C SER A 95 -2.72 1.37 -24.45
N PHE A 96 -4.01 1.01 -24.42
CA PHE A 96 -4.93 1.35 -23.33
C PHE A 96 -4.47 0.76 -22.00
N LYS A 97 -4.00 -0.50 -21.99
CA LYS A 97 -3.44 -1.14 -20.79
C LYS A 97 -2.26 -0.38 -20.21
N ILE A 98 -1.38 0.13 -21.07
CA ILE A 98 -0.26 0.97 -20.65
C ILE A 98 -0.77 2.29 -20.09
N ALA A 99 -1.71 2.95 -20.78
CA ALA A 99 -2.26 4.23 -20.35
C ALA A 99 -2.95 4.15 -18.98
N GLU A 100 -3.83 3.17 -18.78
CA GLU A 100 -4.53 2.94 -17.51
C GLU A 100 -3.54 2.67 -16.36
N ALA A 101 -2.54 1.81 -16.61
CA ALA A 101 -1.55 1.47 -15.59
C ALA A 101 -0.65 2.66 -15.21
N VAL A 102 -0.24 3.48 -16.19
CA VAL A 102 0.54 4.70 -15.91
C VAL A 102 -0.29 5.67 -15.07
N SER A 103 -1.54 5.94 -15.47
CA SER A 103 -2.43 6.84 -14.73
C SER A 103 -2.67 6.37 -13.29
N ALA A 104 -2.91 5.07 -13.09
CA ALA A 104 -3.11 4.49 -11.76
C ALA A 104 -1.87 4.62 -10.86
N LEU A 105 -0.67 4.42 -11.43
CA LEU A 105 0.60 4.58 -10.72
C LEU A 105 0.93 6.04 -10.40
N ASP A 106 0.61 6.98 -11.30
CA ASP A 106 0.82 8.41 -11.09
C ASP A 106 -0.11 8.98 -10.02
N ALA A 107 -1.38 8.56 -10.02
CA ALA A 107 -2.34 8.88 -8.96
C ALA A 107 -1.87 8.33 -7.60
N ALA A 108 -1.47 7.05 -7.55
CA ALA A 108 -0.94 6.43 -6.35
C ALA A 108 0.33 7.13 -5.83
N SER A 109 1.24 7.50 -6.75
CA SER A 109 2.47 8.23 -6.41
C SER A 109 2.17 9.58 -5.78
N SER A 110 1.22 10.32 -6.34
CA SER A 110 0.79 11.62 -5.78
C SER A 110 0.25 11.46 -4.36
N LEU A 111 -0.57 10.44 -4.11
CA LEU A 111 -1.11 10.15 -2.78
C LEU A 111 -0.02 9.75 -1.78
N VAL A 112 0.96 8.92 -2.19
CA VAL A 112 2.11 8.58 -1.35
C VAL A 112 2.93 9.81 -0.98
N PHE A 113 3.20 10.71 -1.94
CA PHE A 113 3.90 11.97 -1.65
C PHE A 113 3.09 12.88 -0.71
N ALA A 114 1.78 12.97 -0.89
CA ALA A 114 0.91 13.75 0.00
C ALA A 114 0.94 13.20 1.43
N ALA A 115 0.89 11.86 1.59
CA ALA A 115 0.99 11.21 2.89
C ALA A 115 2.37 11.41 3.54
N ALA A 116 3.46 11.31 2.76
CA ALA A 116 4.82 11.59 3.24
C ALA A 116 4.96 13.03 3.72
N LYS A 117 4.50 14.00 2.91
CA LYS A 117 4.49 15.42 3.29
C LYS A 117 3.68 15.67 4.57
N ALA A 118 2.54 14.99 4.74
CA ALA A 118 1.77 15.09 5.98
C ALA A 118 2.55 14.55 7.18
N CYS A 119 3.32 13.46 7.02
CA CYS A 119 4.19 12.96 8.08
C CYS A 119 5.30 13.95 8.43
N ASP A 120 5.90 14.61 7.44
CA ASP A 120 6.95 15.61 7.66
C ASP A 120 6.42 16.85 8.39
N LEU A 121 5.21 17.30 8.05
CA LEU A 121 4.58 18.51 8.62
C LEU A 121 4.03 18.28 10.04
N TYR A 122 3.45 17.11 10.29
CA TYR A 122 2.68 16.85 11.52
C TYR A 122 3.30 15.78 12.44
N GLY A 123 4.42 15.16 12.02
CA GLY A 123 5.08 14.09 12.73
C GLY A 123 4.43 12.71 12.53
N SER A 124 5.09 11.68 13.07
CA SER A 124 4.59 10.29 13.05
C SER A 124 3.55 10.05 14.15
N VAL A 125 2.60 9.15 13.89
CA VAL A 125 1.53 8.77 14.83
C VAL A 125 2.14 8.23 16.14
N GLY A 126 1.99 8.95 17.25
CA GLY A 126 2.33 8.44 18.59
C GLY A 126 3.06 9.39 19.54
N ALA A 127 3.63 10.50 19.06
CA ALA A 127 4.23 11.51 19.92
C ALA A 127 3.30 12.72 20.08
N GLY A 128 2.54 12.79 21.18
CA GLY A 128 1.84 14.02 21.61
C GLY A 128 1.00 14.70 20.52
N ARG A 129 0.06 13.96 19.92
CA ARG A 129 -0.76 14.46 18.82
C ARG A 129 -1.43 15.80 19.15
N GLN A 130 -1.37 16.71 18.18
CA GLN A 130 -2.45 17.68 17.98
C GLN A 130 -3.64 16.89 17.42
N ASP A 131 -4.80 16.98 18.09
CA ASP A 131 -6.03 16.34 17.64
C ASP A 131 -6.41 16.83 16.23
N GLY A 132 -6.77 15.90 15.33
CA GLY A 132 -7.33 16.22 14.01
C GLY A 132 -6.40 16.12 12.79
N THR A 133 -5.15 15.68 12.92
CA THR A 133 -4.24 15.55 11.75
C THR A 133 -4.57 14.31 10.89
N PRO A 134 -4.65 14.41 9.55
CA PRO A 134 -5.09 13.32 8.67
C PRO A 134 -4.00 12.26 8.36
N VAL A 135 -2.87 12.27 9.08
CA VAL A 135 -1.69 11.45 8.77
C VAL A 135 -2.01 9.95 8.72
N ARG A 136 -2.71 9.42 9.72
CA ARG A 136 -3.01 7.98 9.80
C ARG A 136 -3.94 7.54 8.68
N ARG A 137 -4.91 8.38 8.31
CA ARG A 137 -5.79 8.16 7.17
C ARG A 137 -4.98 8.15 5.87
N LEU A 138 -4.25 9.23 5.58
CA LEU A 138 -3.47 9.38 4.35
C LEU A 138 -2.43 8.27 4.16
N VAL A 139 -1.74 7.84 5.21
CA VAL A 139 -0.79 6.71 5.14
C VAL A 139 -1.49 5.40 4.80
N SER A 140 -2.68 5.17 5.36
CA SER A 140 -3.47 3.97 5.11
C SER A 140 -4.04 3.96 3.68
N GLU A 141 -4.55 5.10 3.21
CA GLU A 141 -4.98 5.31 1.81
C GLU A 141 -3.81 5.09 0.85
N ALA A 142 -2.66 5.72 1.12
CA ALA A 142 -1.46 5.61 0.30
C ALA A 142 -0.99 4.15 0.16
N LYS A 143 -0.91 3.40 1.27
CA LYS A 143 -0.52 1.98 1.22
C LYS A 143 -1.49 1.14 0.40
N LYS A 144 -2.80 1.32 0.63
CA LYS A 144 -3.82 0.56 -0.10
C LYS A 144 -3.75 0.86 -1.60
N VAL A 145 -3.88 2.12 -1.98
CA VAL A 145 -3.94 2.56 -3.39
C VAL A 145 -2.64 2.22 -4.11
N ALA A 146 -1.48 2.43 -3.49
CA ALA A 146 -0.19 2.09 -4.11
C ALA A 146 -0.05 0.60 -4.41
N THR A 147 -0.43 -0.26 -3.47
CA THR A 147 -0.28 -1.72 -3.64
C THR A 147 -1.28 -2.28 -4.64
N GLU A 148 -2.51 -1.76 -4.68
CA GLU A 148 -3.53 -2.12 -5.68
C GLU A 148 -3.14 -1.64 -7.09
N SER A 149 -2.71 -0.39 -7.23
CA SER A 149 -2.24 0.16 -8.51
C SER A 149 -1.01 -0.58 -9.03
N ALA A 150 -0.06 -0.92 -8.16
CA ALA A 150 1.11 -1.71 -8.53
C ALA A 150 0.73 -3.12 -9.01
N TRP A 151 -0.13 -3.81 -8.26
CA TRP A 151 -0.65 -5.12 -8.65
C TRP A 151 -1.34 -5.08 -10.01
N PHE A 152 -2.23 -4.10 -10.21
CA PHE A 152 -2.90 -3.87 -11.49
C PHE A 152 -1.91 -3.65 -12.63
N ALA A 153 -0.96 -2.73 -12.45
CA ALA A 153 0.03 -2.38 -13.47
C ALA A 153 0.91 -3.58 -13.86
N ILE A 154 1.34 -4.39 -12.89
CA ILE A 154 2.15 -5.58 -13.14
C ILE A 154 1.36 -6.65 -13.90
N ASN A 155 0.08 -6.84 -13.58
CA ASN A 155 -0.81 -7.72 -14.34
C ASN A 155 -0.99 -7.24 -15.79
N GLN A 156 -1.20 -5.94 -16.00
CA GLN A 156 -1.27 -5.38 -17.35
C GLN A 156 0.04 -5.55 -18.12
N ALA A 157 1.19 -5.36 -17.47
CA ALA A 157 2.50 -5.58 -18.07
C ALA A 157 2.67 -7.03 -18.56
N MET A 158 2.26 -8.02 -17.73
CA MET A 158 2.26 -9.43 -18.12
C MET A 158 1.35 -9.67 -19.32
N GLN A 159 0.13 -9.12 -19.31
CA GLN A 159 -0.81 -9.29 -20.41
C GLN A 159 -0.30 -8.69 -21.73
N VAL A 160 0.37 -7.52 -21.69
CA VAL A 160 1.00 -6.88 -22.85
C VAL A 160 2.14 -7.72 -23.41
N MET A 161 2.93 -8.36 -22.54
CA MET A 161 4.04 -9.21 -22.95
C MET A 161 3.59 -10.61 -23.41
N GLY A 162 2.41 -11.06 -22.98
CA GLY A 162 1.84 -12.36 -23.32
C GLY A 162 2.66 -13.50 -22.71
N GLY A 163 2.74 -14.63 -23.42
CA GLY A 163 3.37 -15.85 -22.91
C GLY A 163 4.82 -15.67 -22.42
N ILE A 164 5.63 -14.83 -23.08
CA ILE A 164 7.02 -14.59 -22.64
C ILE A 164 7.09 -13.85 -21.30
N GLY A 165 6.07 -13.07 -20.94
CA GLY A 165 5.94 -12.43 -19.63
C GLY A 165 5.66 -13.41 -18.49
N TYR A 166 5.22 -14.64 -18.81
CA TYR A 166 5.00 -15.75 -17.88
C TYR A 166 6.24 -16.64 -17.71
N THR A 167 7.29 -16.41 -18.51
CA THR A 167 8.58 -17.11 -18.40
C THR A 167 9.58 -16.31 -17.58
N ASP A 168 10.69 -16.94 -17.21
CA ASP A 168 11.80 -16.32 -16.47
C ASP A 168 12.75 -15.48 -17.36
N ILE A 169 12.52 -15.43 -18.68
CA ILE A 169 13.27 -14.58 -19.61
C ILE A 169 13.12 -13.09 -19.28
N TYR A 170 11.97 -12.69 -18.74
CA TYR A 170 11.72 -11.34 -18.25
C TYR A 170 11.25 -11.36 -16.80
N PRO A 171 11.61 -10.35 -15.99
CA PRO A 171 11.30 -10.34 -14.56
C PRO A 171 9.81 -10.09 -14.22
N ILE A 172 8.91 -10.13 -15.21
CA ILE A 172 7.49 -9.84 -15.01
C ILE A 172 6.82 -10.91 -14.16
N GLU A 173 7.10 -12.20 -14.39
CA GLU A 173 6.58 -13.28 -13.55
C GLU A 173 7.01 -13.11 -12.08
N ARG A 174 8.27 -12.68 -11.88
CA ARG A 174 8.80 -12.39 -10.55
C ARG A 174 8.10 -11.22 -9.90
N TYR A 175 7.95 -10.10 -10.62
CA TYR A 175 7.24 -8.92 -10.10
C TYR A 175 5.79 -9.24 -9.75
N LEU A 176 5.11 -10.10 -10.53
CA LEU A 176 3.77 -10.55 -10.19
C LEU A 176 3.78 -11.29 -8.85
N ARG A 177 4.63 -12.30 -8.69
CA ARG A 177 4.70 -13.06 -7.43
C ARG A 177 5.08 -12.18 -6.23
N ASP A 178 6.01 -11.24 -6.42
CA ASP A 178 6.52 -10.36 -5.36
C ASP A 178 5.46 -9.33 -4.94
N ALA A 179 4.76 -8.71 -5.89
CA ALA A 179 3.74 -7.69 -5.61
C ALA A 179 2.54 -8.23 -4.82
N ARG A 180 2.24 -9.54 -4.93
CA ARG A 180 1.07 -10.11 -4.23
C ARG A 180 1.15 -9.94 -2.71
N LEU A 181 2.36 -10.04 -2.14
CA LEU A 181 2.58 -9.91 -0.71
C LEU A 181 2.29 -8.48 -0.21
N SER A 182 2.51 -7.47 -1.05
CA SER A 182 2.39 -6.07 -0.66
C SER A 182 1.00 -5.67 -0.17
N MET A 183 -0.04 -6.33 -0.67
CA MET A 183 -1.44 -6.11 -0.25
C MET A 183 -1.77 -6.79 1.10
N ILE A 184 -0.91 -7.65 1.62
CA ILE A 184 -1.14 -8.47 2.83
C ILE A 184 -0.28 -7.99 3.99
N TRP A 185 1.02 -7.83 3.76
CA TRP A 185 1.95 -7.47 4.83
C TRP A 185 1.69 -6.05 5.35
N THR A 186 2.20 -5.77 6.56
CA THR A 186 2.11 -4.45 7.22
C THR A 186 0.67 -3.94 7.41
N GLY A 187 -0.25 -4.90 7.55
CA GLY A 187 -1.71 -4.71 7.61
C GLY A 187 -2.34 -4.94 6.24
N THR A 188 -3.33 -5.82 6.16
CA THR A 188 -4.00 -6.10 4.88
C THR A 188 -4.71 -4.85 4.35
N ASN A 189 -5.03 -4.83 3.06
CA ASN A 189 -5.78 -3.70 2.49
C ASN A 189 -7.18 -3.54 3.11
N GLU A 190 -7.78 -4.62 3.62
CA GLU A 190 -9.03 -4.56 4.38
C GLU A 190 -8.85 -3.86 5.73
N ILE A 191 -7.73 -4.11 6.41
CA ILE A 191 -7.36 -3.34 7.61
C ILE A 191 -7.12 -1.88 7.26
N MET A 192 -6.55 -1.57 6.10
CA MET A 192 -6.44 -0.17 5.66
C MET A 192 -7.81 0.47 5.50
N ASN A 193 -8.81 -0.22 4.92
CA ASN A 193 -10.18 0.29 4.85
C ASN A 193 -10.76 0.62 6.22
N LEU A 194 -10.57 -0.27 7.21
CA LEU A 194 -11.00 -0.03 8.59
C LEU A 194 -10.37 1.25 9.16
N LEU A 195 -9.05 1.43 8.96
CA LEU A 195 -8.35 2.62 9.45
C LEU A 195 -8.80 3.90 8.75
N ILE A 196 -9.00 3.84 7.44
CA ILE A 196 -9.49 4.98 6.65
C ILE A 196 -10.87 5.40 7.15
N GLN A 197 -11.77 4.43 7.32
CA GLN A 197 -13.13 4.68 7.78
C GLN A 197 -13.14 5.26 9.20
N HIS A 198 -12.43 4.64 10.16
CA HIS A 198 -12.35 5.16 11.53
C HIS A 198 -11.82 6.59 11.59
N GLU A 199 -10.74 6.89 10.87
CA GLU A 199 -10.15 8.23 10.90
C GLU A 199 -11.05 9.24 10.18
N TYR A 200 -11.76 8.85 9.12
CA TYR A 200 -12.71 9.73 8.44
C TYR A 200 -13.89 10.14 9.34
N TYR A 201 -14.53 9.19 10.03
CA TYR A 201 -15.62 9.53 10.96
C TYR A 201 -15.12 10.38 12.13
N ALA A 202 -13.95 10.08 12.68
CA ALA A 202 -13.35 10.92 13.73
C ALA A 202 -12.99 12.33 13.21
N GLU A 203 -12.57 12.48 11.95
CA GLU A 203 -12.38 13.78 11.31
C GLU A 203 -13.72 14.52 11.15
N LEU A 204 -14.77 13.83 10.69
CA LEU A 204 -16.10 14.39 10.50
C LEU A 204 -16.70 14.92 11.81
N GLU A 205 -16.71 14.11 12.87
CA GLU A 205 -17.22 14.50 14.20
C GLU A 205 -16.51 15.73 14.76
N ARG A 206 -15.18 15.86 14.55
CA ARG A 206 -14.41 17.02 15.01
C ARG A 206 -14.72 18.32 14.26
N HIS A 207 -15.11 18.20 13.00
CA HIS A 207 -15.40 19.31 12.09
C HIS A 207 -16.90 19.57 11.92
N TYR A 208 -17.75 18.80 12.59
CA TYR A 208 -19.20 18.98 12.56
C TYR A 208 -19.57 20.42 12.94
N GLY A 209 -20.39 21.08 12.13
CA GLY A 209 -20.76 22.50 12.28
C GLY A 209 -19.63 23.53 12.07
N LYS A 210 -18.40 23.11 11.73
CA LYS A 210 -17.26 24.01 11.43
C LYS A 210 -16.98 24.16 9.93
N GLN A 211 -17.52 23.26 9.13
CA GLN A 211 -17.41 23.30 7.67
C GLN A 211 -18.74 23.71 7.05
N ARG A 212 -18.70 24.11 5.78
CA ARG A 212 -19.92 24.40 5.03
C ARG A 212 -20.76 23.13 4.92
N GLU A 213 -21.99 23.22 5.40
CA GLU A 213 -22.99 22.18 5.26
C GLU A 213 -23.57 22.26 3.85
N ILE A 214 -23.05 21.41 2.95
CA ILE A 214 -23.43 21.41 1.54
C ILE A 214 -24.88 20.98 1.32
N GLU A 215 -25.54 20.41 2.33
CA GLU A 215 -26.96 20.04 2.28
C GLU A 215 -27.84 21.26 2.01
N HIS A 216 -27.46 22.44 2.50
CA HIS A 216 -28.14 23.71 2.25
C HIS A 216 -28.02 24.21 0.80
N ASP A 217 -27.15 23.61 -0.01
CA ASP A 217 -27.09 23.90 -1.45
C ASP A 217 -28.24 23.22 -2.23
N ALA A 218 -28.95 22.28 -1.60
CA ALA A 218 -30.09 21.63 -2.22
C ALA A 218 -31.28 22.60 -2.32
N THR A 219 -31.95 22.60 -3.48
CA THR A 219 -33.11 23.47 -3.75
C THR A 219 -34.32 23.19 -2.87
N THR A 220 -34.38 22.00 -2.26
CA THR A 220 -35.44 21.53 -1.38
C THR A 220 -34.85 21.02 -0.06
N THR A 221 -33.83 21.71 0.46
CA THR A 221 -33.13 21.33 1.70
C THR A 221 -34.05 21.31 2.93
N ASP A 222 -35.21 21.95 2.86
CA ASP A 222 -36.22 22.11 3.90
C ASP A 222 -37.25 20.98 3.94
N ALA A 223 -37.21 20.05 2.98
CA ALA A 223 -38.04 18.84 2.98
C ALA A 223 -37.54 17.83 4.03
N GLU A 224 -37.65 18.17 5.31
CA GLU A 224 -37.17 17.34 6.44
C GLU A 224 -37.84 15.96 6.49
N ASP A 225 -39.10 15.84 6.08
CA ASP A 225 -39.82 14.56 6.02
C ASP A 225 -39.16 13.55 5.06
N ASP A 226 -38.41 14.02 4.06
CA ASP A 226 -37.66 13.18 3.13
C ASP A 226 -36.27 12.78 3.66
N LYS A 227 -35.80 13.41 4.74
CA LYS A 227 -34.52 13.09 5.39
C LYS A 227 -34.72 12.01 6.44
N VAL A 228 -34.62 10.76 6.00
CA VAL A 228 -34.81 9.58 6.85
C VAL A 228 -33.54 9.22 7.61
N PHE A 229 -33.54 9.43 8.92
CA PHE A 229 -32.45 9.09 9.83
C PHE A 229 -32.76 7.90 10.77
N GLU A 230 -34.01 7.43 10.76
CA GLU A 230 -34.53 6.29 11.53
C GLU A 230 -35.32 5.32 10.63
#